data_AF-A0A173TH45-F1
#
_entry.id   AF-A0A173TH45-F1
#
_cell.length_a   1.000
_cell.length_b   1.000
_cell.length_c   1.000
_cell.angle_alpha   90.00
_cell.angle_beta   90.00
_cell.angle_gamma   90.00
#
_symmetry.space_group_name_H-M   'P 1'
#
loop_
_entity.id
_entity.type
_entity.pdbx_description
1 polymer ?
#
loop_
_entity_poly.entity_id
_entity_poly.type
_entity_poly.pdbx_seq_one_letter_code
_entity_poly.pdbx_strand_id
1 'polypeptide(L)'
;MNIQNISKNDREVTVTLSSDELVKLCNVLYYARDKYDGDNLYHEIKSDLMIARDISQYGKIDDTTLSKIIKERAKAANPYQTKPSQEF
;
A
#
# COMPACT_ATOMS: atom_id res chain seq x y z
N MET A 1 11.67 1.57 -12.41
CA MET A 1 11.55 0.40 -11.54
C MET A 1 12.69 -0.43 -11.99
N ASN A 2 13.69 -0.59 -11.13
CA ASN A 2 14.88 -1.36 -11.42
C ASN A 2 14.94 -2.54 -10.45
N ILE A 3 15.01 -3.75 -10.98
CA ILE A 3 15.15 -4.96 -10.17
C ILE A 3 16.62 -5.10 -9.78
N GLN A 4 16.89 -5.12 -8.48
CA GLN A 4 18.23 -5.25 -7.92
C GLN A 4 18.57 -6.71 -7.59
N ASN A 5 17.59 -7.47 -7.09
CA ASN A 5 17.76 -8.87 -6.72
C ASN A 5 16.43 -9.63 -6.78
N ILE A 6 16.48 -10.92 -7.10
CA ILE A 6 15.35 -11.86 -7.03
C ILE A 6 15.81 -13.12 -6.31
N SER A 7 15.13 -13.48 -5.21
CA SER A 7 15.35 -14.75 -4.51
C SER A 7 14.08 -15.60 -4.50
N LYS A 8 14.12 -16.74 -5.18
CA LYS A 8 13.03 -17.73 -5.12
C LYS A 8 12.94 -18.40 -3.74
N ASN A 9 14.09 -18.65 -3.12
CA ASN A 9 14.15 -19.35 -1.84
C ASN A 9 13.55 -18.50 -0.72
N ASP A 10 13.83 -17.20 -0.74
CA ASP A 10 13.32 -16.26 0.27
C ASP A 10 11.94 -15.70 -0.10
N ARG A 11 11.49 -15.92 -1.35
CA ARG A 11 10.24 -15.40 -1.94
C ARG A 11 10.19 -13.87 -1.97
N GLU A 12 11.33 -13.25 -2.28
CA GLU A 12 11.52 -11.81 -2.21
C GLU A 12 12.10 -11.24 -3.51
N VAL A 13 11.75 -9.97 -3.77
CA VAL A 13 12.36 -9.15 -4.81
C VAL A 13 12.80 -7.82 -4.20
N THR A 14 14.00 -7.38 -4.51
CA THR A 14 14.48 -6.04 -4.16
C THR A 14 14.40 -5.16 -5.39
N VAL A 15 13.70 -4.03 -5.29
CA VAL A 15 13.55 -3.07 -6.39
C VAL A 15 13.90 -1.66 -5.95
N THR A 16 14.42 -0.86 -6.88
CA THR A 16 14.47 0.60 -6.76
C THR A 16 13.31 1.19 -7.56
N LEU A 17 12.53 2.05 -6.93
CA LEU A 17 11.41 2.75 -7.54
C LEU A 17 11.70 4.26 -7.58
N SER A 18 11.36 4.89 -8.69
CA SER A 18 11.31 6.36 -8.77
C SER A 18 10.03 6.88 -8.10
N SER A 19 10.03 8.17 -7.73
CA SER A 19 8.83 8.82 -7.18
C SER A 19 7.63 8.75 -8.13
N ASP A 20 7.85 8.90 -9.45
CA ASP A 20 6.78 8.80 -10.44
C ASP A 20 6.13 7.42 -10.49
N GLU A 21 6.91 6.37 -10.30
CA GLU A 21 6.41 5.00 -10.27
C GLU A 21 5.64 4.71 -8.98
N LEU A 22 6.12 5.23 -7.85
CA LEU A 22 5.39 5.19 -6.59
C LEU A 22 4.03 5.89 -6.73
N VAL A 23 3.96 7.04 -7.42
CA VAL A 23 2.68 7.70 -7.74
C VAL A 23 1.76 6.79 -8.55
N LYS A 24 2.27 6.15 -9.61
CA LYS A 24 1.47 5.23 -10.43
C LYS A 24 0.98 4.03 -9.62
N LEU A 25 1.83 3.43 -8.80
CA LEU A 25 1.45 2.29 -7.95
C LEU A 25 0.41 2.69 -6.89
N CYS A 26 0.58 3.82 -6.22
CA CYS A 26 -0.43 4.34 -5.28
C CYS A 26 -1.78 4.60 -5.97
N ASN A 27 -1.77 5.09 -7.22
CA ASN A 27 -2.99 5.31 -7.99
C ASN A 27 -3.68 3.98 -8.35
N VAL A 28 -2.92 2.97 -8.77
CA VAL A 28 -3.45 1.62 -9.02
C VAL A 28 -4.11 1.06 -7.76
N LEU A 29 -3.45 1.16 -6.61
CA LEU A 29 -4.02 0.72 -5.34
C LEU A 29 -5.27 1.51 -4.95
N TYR A 30 -5.30 2.81 -5.22
CA TYR A 30 -6.48 3.63 -4.99
C TYR A 30 -7.69 3.15 -5.80
N TYR A 31 -7.51 2.80 -7.08
CA TYR A 31 -8.58 2.26 -7.92
C TYR A 31 -8.97 0.83 -7.55
N ALA A 32 -8.05 0.05 -6.99
CA ALA A 32 -8.30 -1.32 -6.57
C ALA A 32 -8.99 -1.42 -5.19
N ARG A 33 -9.20 -0.30 -4.49
CA ARG A 33 -9.63 -0.29 -3.07
C ARG A 33 -10.89 -1.10 -2.77
N ASP A 34 -11.91 -1.03 -3.62
CA ASP A 34 -13.21 -1.65 -3.30
C ASP A 34 -13.12 -3.19 -3.41
N LYS A 35 -12.18 -3.69 -4.22
CA LYS A 35 -11.91 -5.12 -4.42
C LYS A 35 -11.13 -5.72 -3.25
N TYR A 36 -10.24 -4.95 -2.63
CA TYR A 36 -9.29 -5.45 -1.62
C TYR A 36 -9.50 -4.82 -0.24
N ASP A 37 -10.65 -4.19 0.03
CA ASP A 37 -10.95 -3.52 1.30
C ASP A 37 -10.99 -4.45 2.52
N GLY A 38 -11.09 -5.78 2.31
CA GLY A 38 -11.00 -6.79 3.37
C GLY A 38 -9.66 -7.55 3.40
N ASP A 39 -8.66 -7.09 2.66
CA ASP A 39 -7.35 -7.74 2.56
C ASP A 39 -6.30 -6.93 3.35
N ASN A 40 -5.80 -7.53 4.43
CA ASN A 40 -4.80 -6.88 5.30
C ASN A 40 -3.51 -6.54 4.54
N LEU A 41 -3.06 -7.42 3.64
CA LEU A 41 -1.83 -7.20 2.88
C LEU A 41 -1.98 -6.01 1.93
N TYR A 42 -3.16 -5.82 1.34
CA TYR A 42 -3.45 -4.63 0.54
C TYR A 42 -3.27 -3.34 1.35
N HIS A 43 -3.81 -3.31 2.58
CA HIS A 43 -3.71 -2.14 3.45
C HIS A 43 -2.28 -1.86 3.91
N GLU A 44 -1.50 -2.90 4.21
CA GLU A 44 -0.07 -2.79 4.52
C GLU A 44 0.70 -2.17 3.35
N ILE A 45 0.64 -2.82 2.18
CA ILE A 45 1.34 -2.37 0.97
C ILE A 45 0.96 -0.94 0.62
N LYS A 46 -0.34 -0.61 0.66
CA LYS A 46 -0.81 0.73 0.33
C LYS A 46 -0.25 1.78 1.27
N SER A 47 -0.25 1.52 2.57
CA SER A 47 0.28 2.46 3.57
C SER A 47 1.78 2.65 3.44
N ASP A 48 2.55 1.58 3.17
CA ASP A 48 4.00 1.64 2.94
C ASP A 48 4.34 2.46 1.69
N LEU A 49 3.61 2.21 0.58
CA LEU A 49 3.83 2.95 -0.65
C LEU A 49 3.42 4.43 -0.53
N MET A 50 2.41 4.77 0.27
CA MET A 50 2.06 6.16 0.56
C MET A 50 3.18 6.89 1.30
N ILE A 51 3.81 6.24 2.29
CA ILE A 51 4.99 6.79 2.99
C ILE A 51 6.13 7.01 2.00
N ALA A 52 6.49 5.97 1.23
CA ALA A 52 7.59 6.03 0.27
C ALA A 52 7.35 7.11 -0.79
N ARG A 53 6.13 7.21 -1.32
CA ARG A 53 5.74 8.24 -2.30
C ARG A 53 5.93 9.64 -1.72
N ASP A 54 5.34 9.94 -0.56
CA ASP A 54 5.33 11.31 -0.04
C ASP A 54 6.72 11.77 0.40
N ILE A 55 7.49 10.89 1.07
CA ILE A 55 8.86 11.20 1.46
C ILE A 55 9.75 11.38 0.22
N SER A 56 9.66 10.50 -0.78
CA SER A 56 10.51 10.62 -1.97
C SER A 56 10.14 11.81 -2.86
N GLN A 57 8.85 12.15 -2.95
CA GLN A 57 8.37 13.20 -3.85
C GLN A 57 8.41 14.60 -3.23
N TYR A 58 8.09 14.72 -1.93
CA TYR A 58 7.92 16.01 -1.26
C TYR A 58 8.84 16.23 -0.07
N GLY A 59 9.59 15.20 0.36
CA GLY A 59 10.46 15.26 1.54
C GLY A 59 9.72 15.31 2.88
N LYS A 60 8.40 15.16 2.89
CA LYS A 60 7.54 15.21 4.09
C LYS A 60 6.23 14.48 3.85
N ILE A 61 5.54 14.13 4.95
CA ILE A 61 4.16 13.64 4.93
C ILE A 61 3.28 14.74 5.53
N ASP A 62 2.23 15.15 4.82
CA ASP A 62 1.25 16.09 5.36
C ASP A 62 0.20 15.39 6.25
N ASP A 63 -0.53 16.16 7.06
CA ASP A 63 -1.51 15.62 8.01
C ASP A 63 -2.64 14.84 7.31
N THR A 64 -2.97 15.19 6.07
CA THR A 64 -4.03 14.52 5.31
C THR A 64 -3.59 13.12 4.88
N THR A 65 -2.38 13.00 4.34
CA THR A 65 -1.79 11.70 4.00
C THR A 65 -1.50 10.89 5.25
N LEU A 66 -0.99 11.51 6.33
CA LEU A 66 -0.75 10.84 7.61
C LEU A 66 -2.03 10.21 8.16
N SER A 67 -3.15 10.94 8.16
CA SER A 67 -4.45 10.40 8.58
C SER A 67 -4.89 9.18 7.76
N LYS A 68 -4.63 9.18 6.45
CA LYS A 68 -4.93 8.04 5.58
C LYS A 68 -4.02 6.84 5.90
N ILE A 69 -2.72 7.06 6.08
CA ILE A 69 -1.76 6.01 6.47
C ILE A 69 -2.22 5.33 7.77
N ILE A 70 -2.59 6.12 8.79
CA ILE A 70 -3.06 5.59 10.07
C ILE A 70 -4.32 4.73 9.88
N LYS A 71 -5.28 5.16 9.05
CA LYS A 71 -6.49 4.37 8.75
C LYS A 71 -6.17 3.05 8.05
N GLU A 72 -5.30 3.07 7.05
CA GLU A 72 -4.89 1.85 6.35
C GLU A 72 -4.15 0.88 7.31
N ARG A 73 -3.23 1.37 8.15
CA ARG A 73 -2.55 0.54 9.17
C ARG A 73 -3.52 -0.04 10.20
N ALA A 74 -4.55 0.71 10.60
CA ALA A 74 -5.58 0.21 11.51
C ALA A 74 -6.41 -0.91 10.88
N LYS A 75 -6.71 -0.83 9.58
CA LYS A 75 -7.37 -1.92 8.84
C LYS A 75 -6.48 -3.15 8.74
N ALA A 76 -5.21 -2.98 8.37
CA ALA A 76 -4.24 -4.07 8.34
C ALA A 76 -4.09 -4.81 9.68
N ALA A 77 -4.12 -4.08 10.79
CA ALA A 77 -4.00 -4.64 12.13
C ALA A 77 -5.28 -5.32 12.64
N ASN A 78 -6.43 -5.17 11.96
CA ASN A 78 -7.71 -5.70 12.42
C ASN A 78 -8.26 -6.80 11.46
N PRO A 79 -8.01 -8.08 11.75
CA PRO A 79 -8.37 -9.20 10.87
C PRO A 79 -9.89 -9.48 10.76
N TYR A 80 -10.76 -8.69 11.42
CA TYR A 80 -12.20 -8.96 11.54
C TYR A 80 -13.12 -8.01 10.75
N GLN A 81 -12.59 -7.19 9.84
CA GLN A 81 -13.43 -6.42 8.90
C GLN A 81 -13.52 -7.10 7.53
N THR A 82 -13.90 -8.38 7.48
CA THR A 82 -14.62 -8.87 6.31
C THR A 82 -16.02 -8.26 6.36
N LYS A 83 -16.45 -7.58 5.28
CA LYS A 83 -17.83 -7.11 5.15
C LYS A 83 -18.78 -8.28 5.44
N PRO A 84 -19.94 -8.06 6.08
CA PRO A 84 -20.98 -9.09 6.16
C PRO A 84 -21.24 -9.59 4.74
N SER A 85 -21.19 -10.91 4.56
CA SER A 85 -21.60 -11.56 3.32
C SER A 85 -22.91 -10.95 2.87
N GLN A 86 -22.94 -10.35 1.68
CA GLN A 86 -24.22 -10.08 1.02
C GLN A 86 -24.85 -11.45 0.79
N GLU A 87 -25.83 -11.78 1.63
CA GLU A 87 -26.72 -12.91 1.43
C GLU A 87 -27.37 -12.74 0.06
N PHE A 88 -27.18 -13.74 -0.81
CA PHE A 88 -27.97 -13.98 -2.01
C PHE A 88 -28.94 -15.12 -1.70
#